data_AF-A0A853V3P8-F1
#
_entry.id   AF-A0A853V3P8-F1
#
_cell.length_a   1.000
_cell.length_b   1.000
_cell.length_c   1.000
_cell.angle_alpha   90.00
_cell.angle_beta   90.00
_cell.angle_gamma   90.00
#
_symmetry.space_group_name_H-M   'P 1'
#
loop_
_entity.id
_entity.type
_entity.pdbx_description
1 polymer ?
#
loop_
_entity_poly.entity_id
_entity_poly.type
_entity_poly.pdbx_seq_one_letter_code
_entity_poly.pdbx_strand_id
1 'polypeptide(L)'
;MYVLLIIVIFGFYYLLYYTAVLWSERLVLKSTLIYIVSGILFSIPFIFMPNNQKSVDTYVVILFLGVVFYGFAAINALWKRPLKIKFEVSTKYSNQSISQWKYGQIESMKINLQLSKYRLYISLGVLAALFIAAKILVTPDMVDVIVEIVETLFIILFFVTIVFFVIDIVLWIKRGKFAFITIKPLFIMALIILLVWFLP
;
A
#
# COMPACT_ATOMS: atom_id res chain seq x y z
N MET A 1 -5.89 16.92 -16.65
CA MET A 1 -5.96 15.44 -16.58
C MET A 1 -5.05 14.85 -15.51
N TYR A 2 -3.84 15.36 -15.28
CA TYR A 2 -2.97 14.91 -14.15
C TYR A 2 -3.64 15.02 -12.78
N VAL A 3 -4.38 16.11 -12.51
CA VAL A 3 -5.14 16.29 -11.26
C VAL A 3 -6.19 15.19 -11.09
N LEU A 4 -6.85 14.76 -12.17
CA LEU A 4 -7.79 13.65 -12.13
C LEU A 4 -7.07 12.35 -11.76
N LEU A 5 -5.92 12.07 -12.38
CA LEU A 5 -5.11 10.89 -12.06
C LEU A 5 -4.66 10.88 -10.59
N ILE A 6 -4.23 12.03 -10.06
CA ILE A 6 -3.88 12.19 -8.64
C ILE A 6 -5.10 11.92 -7.76
N ILE A 7 -6.24 12.58 -8.03
CA ILE A 7 -7.47 12.38 -7.26
C ILE A 7 -7.89 10.91 -7.29
N VAL A 8 -7.77 10.25 -8.44
CA VAL A 8 -8.08 8.84 -8.58
C VAL A 8 -7.11 8.01 -7.75
N ILE A 9 -5.80 8.16 -7.92
CA ILE A 9 -4.78 7.42 -7.17
C ILE A 9 -4.88 7.63 -5.66
N PHE A 10 -5.11 8.84 -5.17
CA PHE A 10 -5.26 9.08 -3.73
C PHE A 10 -6.67 8.74 -3.21
N GLY A 11 -7.71 8.97 -4.01
CA GLY A 11 -9.10 8.63 -3.68
C GLY A 11 -9.34 7.13 -3.61
N PHE A 12 -8.62 6.35 -4.43
CA PHE A 12 -8.60 4.89 -4.37
C PHE A 12 -8.16 4.36 -3.00
N TYR A 13 -7.38 5.12 -2.23
CA TYR A 13 -7.03 4.76 -0.86
C TYR A 13 -8.25 4.66 0.06
N TYR A 14 -9.16 5.63 -0.04
CA TYR A 14 -10.39 5.64 0.75
C TYR A 14 -11.34 4.53 0.31
N LEU A 15 -11.45 4.34 -1.01
CA LEU A 15 -12.19 3.23 -1.60
C LEU A 15 -11.68 1.89 -1.09
N LEU A 16 -10.36 1.70 -1.04
CA LEU A 16 -9.68 0.53 -0.47
C LEU A 16 -10.12 0.19 0.97
N TYR A 17 -10.26 1.21 1.82
CA TYR A 17 -10.70 1.01 3.20
C TYR A 17 -12.17 0.63 3.27
N TYR A 18 -13.01 1.25 2.45
CA TYR A 18 -14.45 0.99 2.40
C TYR A 18 -14.75 -0.38 1.79
N THR A 19 -14.12 -0.73 0.68
CA THR A 19 -14.31 -2.02 -0.01
C THR A 19 -13.76 -3.18 0.81
N ALA A 20 -12.69 -2.99 1.59
CA ALA A 20 -12.22 -4.01 2.52
C ALA A 20 -13.27 -4.37 3.57
N VAL A 21 -14.07 -3.40 4.02
CA VAL A 21 -15.21 -3.63 4.93
C VAL A 21 -16.30 -4.41 4.22
N LEU A 22 -16.71 -3.96 3.03
CA LEU A 22 -17.74 -4.66 2.23
C LEU A 22 -17.36 -6.11 1.92
N TRP A 23 -16.09 -6.38 1.58
CA TRP A 23 -15.59 -7.74 1.37
C TRP A 23 -15.63 -8.59 2.64
N SER A 24 -15.31 -8.01 3.80
CA SER A 24 -15.40 -8.71 5.08
C SER A 24 -16.85 -9.07 5.45
N GLU A 25 -17.80 -8.24 5.04
CA GLU A 25 -19.26 -8.46 5.22
C GLU A 25 -19.87 -9.34 4.12
N ARG A 26 -19.05 -9.91 3.21
CA ARG A 26 -19.48 -10.73 2.06
C ARG A 26 -20.37 -9.99 1.05
N LEU A 27 -20.37 -8.66 1.06
CA LEU A 27 -21.06 -7.80 0.09
C LEU A 27 -20.23 -7.64 -1.20
N VAL A 28 -19.85 -8.77 -1.80
CA VAL A 28 -18.89 -8.85 -2.91
C VAL A 28 -19.39 -8.07 -4.13
N LEU A 29 -20.68 -8.19 -4.47
CA LEU A 29 -21.26 -7.52 -5.65
C LEU A 29 -21.08 -5.98 -5.61
N LYS A 30 -21.35 -5.36 -4.45
CA LYS A 30 -21.22 -3.92 -4.26
C LYS A 30 -19.75 -3.49 -4.40
N SER A 31 -18.83 -4.25 -3.82
CA SER A 31 -17.42 -3.95 -3.95
C SER A 31 -16.92 -4.10 -5.40
N THR A 32 -17.40 -5.10 -6.14
CA THR A 32 -16.99 -5.30 -7.54
C THR A 32 -17.44 -4.15 -8.43
N LEU A 33 -18.69 -3.68 -8.28
CA LEU A 33 -19.19 -2.51 -9.01
C LEU A 33 -18.35 -1.27 -8.75
N ILE A 34 -17.98 -1.03 -7.49
CA ILE A 34 -17.11 0.08 -7.10
C ILE A 34 -15.74 -0.02 -7.82
N TYR A 35 -15.14 -1.22 -7.89
CA TYR A 35 -13.87 -1.39 -8.60
C TYR A 35 -13.98 -1.18 -10.10
N ILE A 36 -15.07 -1.63 -10.73
CA ILE A 36 -15.31 -1.42 -12.17
C ILE A 36 -15.37 0.09 -12.47
N VAL A 37 -16.20 0.82 -11.72
CA VAL A 37 -16.32 2.28 -11.88
C VAL A 37 -14.98 2.96 -11.66
N SER A 38 -14.25 2.55 -10.63
CA SER A 38 -12.96 3.16 -10.31
C SER A 38 -11.90 2.83 -11.37
N GLY A 39 -11.92 1.62 -11.96
CA GLY A 39 -11.07 1.24 -13.08
C GLY A 39 -11.35 2.06 -14.34
N ILE A 40 -12.62 2.32 -14.64
CA ILE A 40 -13.01 3.22 -15.73
C ILE A 40 -12.46 4.63 -15.48
N LEU A 41 -12.64 5.15 -14.26
CA LEU A 41 -12.10 6.46 -13.87
C LEU A 41 -10.56 6.52 -13.95
N PHE A 42 -9.88 5.41 -13.64
CA PHE A 42 -8.43 5.30 -13.79
C PHE A 42 -7.97 5.37 -15.24
N SER A 43 -8.72 4.80 -16.18
CA SER A 43 -8.38 4.78 -17.60
C SER A 43 -8.59 6.12 -18.31
N ILE A 44 -9.57 6.92 -17.88
CA ILE A 44 -9.90 8.23 -18.49
C ILE A 44 -8.68 9.17 -18.61
N PRO A 45 -7.87 9.39 -17.57
CA PRO A 45 -6.65 10.19 -17.68
C PRO A 45 -5.72 9.77 -18.82
N PHE A 46 -5.61 8.47 -19.11
CA PHE A 46 -4.71 7.96 -20.15
C PHE A 46 -5.29 8.16 -21.56
N ILE A 47 -6.60 8.03 -21.72
CA ILE A 47 -7.29 8.26 -23.00
C ILE A 47 -7.18 9.74 -23.44
N PHE A 48 -7.29 10.66 -22.47
CA PHE A 48 -7.22 12.11 -22.71
C PHE A 48 -5.84 12.70 -22.41
N MET A 49 -4.79 11.88 -22.40
CA MET A 49 -3.43 12.36 -22.17
C MET A 49 -2.96 13.22 -23.35
N PRO A 50 -2.45 14.46 -23.12
CA PRO A 50 -1.87 15.26 -24.19
C PRO A 50 -0.63 14.56 -24.77
N ASN A 51 -0.48 14.60 -26.10
CA ASN A 51 0.64 13.98 -26.82
C ASN A 51 1.92 14.82 -26.76
N ASN A 52 2.37 15.20 -25.57
CA ASN A 52 3.63 15.91 -25.37
C ASN A 52 4.49 15.22 -24.29
N GLN A 53 5.81 15.25 -24.46
CA GLN A 53 6.73 14.50 -23.60
C GLN A 53 6.58 14.87 -22.12
N LYS A 54 6.49 16.17 -21.82
CA LYS A 54 6.31 16.68 -20.45
C LYS A 54 5.07 16.10 -19.77
N SER A 55 4.00 15.85 -20.51
CA SER A 55 2.79 15.19 -19.99
C SER A 55 3.09 13.75 -19.62
N VAL A 56 3.72 13.01 -20.53
CA VAL A 56 4.07 11.60 -20.32
C VAL A 56 4.96 11.47 -19.09
N ASP A 57 6.01 12.29 -18.98
CA ASP A 57 6.91 12.31 -17.81
C ASP A 57 6.12 12.56 -16.52
N THR A 58 5.21 13.52 -16.52
CA THR A 58 4.37 13.82 -15.35
C THR A 58 3.47 12.64 -14.97
N TYR A 59 2.90 11.93 -15.94
CA TYR A 59 2.10 10.72 -15.68
C TYR A 59 2.97 9.60 -15.10
N VAL A 60 4.19 9.40 -15.61
CA VAL A 60 5.14 8.42 -15.06
C VAL A 60 5.46 8.74 -13.60
N VAL A 61 5.76 10.01 -13.28
CA VAL A 61 6.01 10.45 -11.89
C VAL A 61 4.82 10.11 -10.99
N ILE A 62 3.60 10.43 -11.43
CA ILE A 62 2.39 10.16 -10.66
C ILE A 62 2.18 8.64 -10.44
N LEU A 63 2.47 7.82 -11.44
CA LEU A 63 2.40 6.36 -11.33
C LEU A 63 3.42 5.83 -10.32
N PHE A 64 4.67 6.30 -10.37
CA PHE A 64 5.72 5.94 -9.40
C PHE A 64 5.35 6.34 -7.97
N LEU A 65 4.78 7.53 -7.78
CA LEU A 65 4.25 7.96 -6.48
C LEU A 65 3.11 7.06 -6.01
N GLY A 66 2.21 6.67 -6.93
CA GLY A 66 1.16 5.67 -6.66
C GLY A 66 1.75 4.35 -6.19
N VAL A 67 2.81 3.86 -6.84
CA VAL A 67 3.50 2.62 -6.48
C VAL A 67 4.08 2.70 -5.07
N VAL A 68 4.75 3.80 -4.73
CA VAL A 68 5.26 4.06 -3.37
C VAL A 68 4.12 4.02 -2.35
N PHE A 69 3.05 4.75 -2.63
CA PHE A 69 1.91 4.89 -1.71
C PHE A 69 1.19 3.55 -1.48
N TYR A 70 0.91 2.80 -2.55
CA TYR A 70 0.25 1.49 -2.44
C TYR A 70 1.17 0.39 -1.92
N GLY A 71 2.48 0.49 -2.17
CA GLY A 71 3.48 -0.34 -1.51
C GLY A 71 3.44 -0.16 0.01
N PHE A 72 3.33 1.09 0.48
CA PHE A 72 3.21 1.39 1.91
C PHE A 72 1.90 0.83 2.49
N ALA A 73 0.79 0.94 1.75
CA ALA A 73 -0.48 0.35 2.16
C ALA A 73 -0.38 -1.19 2.27
N ALA A 74 0.26 -1.85 1.30
CA ALA A 74 0.47 -3.29 1.29
C ALA A 74 1.30 -3.77 2.48
N ILE A 75 2.49 -3.19 2.69
CA ILE A 75 3.36 -3.59 3.81
C ILE A 75 2.72 -3.27 5.17
N ASN A 76 1.98 -2.17 5.29
CA ASN A 76 1.23 -1.87 6.52
C ASN A 76 0.14 -2.91 6.79
N ALA A 77 -0.56 -3.37 5.76
CA ALA A 77 -1.58 -4.42 5.89
C ALA A 77 -0.95 -5.79 6.22
N LEU A 78 0.25 -6.08 5.73
CA LEU A 78 0.99 -7.30 6.02
C LEU A 78 1.58 -7.29 7.44
N TRP A 79 2.21 -6.19 7.85
CA TRP A 79 2.88 -6.01 9.13
C TRP A 79 1.92 -5.78 10.31
N LYS A 80 0.62 -5.56 10.04
CA LYS A 80 -0.42 -5.43 11.05
C LYS A 80 -0.80 -6.75 11.75
N ARG A 81 -0.21 -7.90 11.40
CA ARG A 81 -0.54 -9.20 12.01
C ARG A 81 0.06 -9.31 13.43
N PRO A 82 -0.70 -9.15 14.53
CA PRO A 82 -0.20 -9.47 15.86
C PRO A 82 -0.43 -10.97 16.08
N LEU A 83 0.45 -11.79 15.50
CA LEU A 83 0.41 -13.26 15.71
C LEU A 83 0.58 -13.60 17.20
N LYS A 84 1.29 -12.76 17.96
CA LYS A 84 1.63 -12.98 19.36
C LYS A 84 0.41 -13.05 20.31
N ILE A 85 -0.63 -12.24 20.10
CA ILE A 85 -1.83 -12.22 20.94
C ILE A 85 -2.79 -13.35 20.58
N LYS A 86 -2.91 -13.70 19.29
CA LYS A 86 -3.74 -14.82 18.83
C LYS A 86 -3.26 -16.17 19.35
N PHE A 87 -1.95 -16.39 19.48
CA PHE A 87 -1.41 -17.60 20.10
C PHE A 87 -1.67 -17.61 21.61
N GLU A 88 -1.37 -16.54 22.33
CA GLU A 88 -1.57 -16.50 23.80
C GLU A 88 -3.04 -16.66 24.23
N VAL A 89 -4.00 -16.17 23.45
CA VAL A 89 -5.44 -16.35 23.73
C VAL A 89 -5.89 -17.79 23.45
N SER A 90 -5.40 -18.41 22.38
CA SER A 90 -5.78 -19.80 22.02
C SER A 90 -5.09 -20.87 22.85
N THR A 91 -3.90 -20.63 23.42
CA THR A 91 -3.16 -21.65 24.19
C THR A 91 -3.21 -21.49 25.72
N LYS A 92 -3.64 -20.34 26.27
CA LYS A 92 -3.52 -20.07 27.72
C LYS A 92 -4.81 -19.75 28.48
N TYR A 93 -5.93 -19.47 27.82
CA TYR A 93 -7.15 -18.95 28.46
C TYR A 93 -8.42 -19.79 28.26
N SER A 94 -8.28 -21.11 28.09
CA SER A 94 -9.44 -22.01 27.97
C SER A 94 -10.31 -22.10 29.25
N ASN A 95 -9.85 -21.60 30.41
CA ASN A 95 -10.52 -21.84 31.71
C ASN A 95 -10.68 -20.61 32.63
N GLN A 96 -10.64 -19.37 32.14
CA GLN A 96 -10.94 -18.19 33.00
C GLN A 96 -11.92 -17.23 32.33
N SER A 97 -12.89 -16.73 33.11
CA SER A 97 -13.89 -15.76 32.66
C SER A 97 -13.23 -14.49 32.14
N ILE A 98 -13.39 -14.25 30.84
CA ILE A 98 -12.83 -13.06 30.16
C ILE A 98 -13.74 -11.87 30.48
N SER A 99 -13.18 -10.77 30.99
CA SER A 99 -13.94 -9.53 31.21
C SER A 99 -14.43 -8.94 29.88
N GLN A 100 -15.61 -8.33 29.88
CA GLN A 100 -16.27 -7.79 28.68
C GLN A 100 -15.41 -6.78 27.90
N TRP A 101 -14.61 -5.97 28.61
CA TRP A 101 -13.63 -5.06 28.00
C TRP A 101 -12.52 -5.78 27.23
N LYS A 102 -11.99 -6.87 27.81
CA LYS A 102 -10.94 -7.69 27.20
C LYS A 102 -11.48 -8.47 26.00
N TYR A 103 -12.74 -8.90 26.07
CA TYR A 103 -13.45 -9.51 24.95
C TYR A 103 -13.62 -8.53 23.77
N GLY A 104 -14.07 -7.29 24.03
CA GLY A 104 -14.20 -6.25 23.00
C GLY A 104 -12.86 -5.88 22.33
N GLN A 105 -11.75 -5.89 23.08
CA GLN A 105 -10.41 -5.73 22.49
C GLN A 105 -10.03 -6.90 21.57
N ILE A 106 -10.33 -8.14 21.96
CA ILE A 106 -10.03 -9.34 21.15
C ILE A 106 -10.87 -9.33 19.87
N GLU A 107 -12.16 -8.97 19.97
CA GLU A 107 -13.07 -8.92 18.83
C GLU A 107 -12.70 -7.81 17.83
N SER A 108 -12.42 -6.60 18.31
CA SER A 108 -11.93 -5.51 17.46
C SER A 108 -10.59 -5.84 16.79
N MET A 109 -9.68 -6.52 17.49
CA MET A 109 -8.44 -7.04 16.88
C MET A 109 -8.70 -8.09 15.81
N LYS A 110 -9.68 -8.99 16.02
CA LYS A 110 -10.07 -10.01 15.05
C LYS A 110 -10.65 -9.40 13.79
N ILE A 111 -11.54 -8.41 13.92
CA ILE A 111 -12.13 -7.67 12.80
C ILE A 111 -11.04 -6.91 12.03
N ASN A 112 -10.18 -6.15 12.73
CA ASN A 112 -9.10 -5.40 12.11
C ASN A 112 -8.11 -6.32 11.36
N LEU A 113 -7.85 -7.52 11.88
CA LEU A 113 -7.05 -8.54 11.21
C LEU A 113 -7.71 -9.07 9.93
N GLN A 114 -9.02 -9.34 9.96
CA GLN A 114 -9.76 -9.75 8.76
C GLN A 114 -9.73 -8.63 7.71
N LEU A 115 -9.98 -7.39 8.11
CA LEU A 115 -9.89 -6.22 7.24
C LEU A 115 -8.48 -6.03 6.66
N SER A 116 -7.44 -6.29 7.45
CA SER A 116 -6.04 -6.18 7.00
C SER A 116 -5.73 -7.17 5.87
N LYS A 117 -6.29 -8.38 5.91
CA LYS A 117 -6.14 -9.37 4.82
C LYS A 117 -6.72 -8.85 3.51
N TYR A 118 -7.92 -8.28 3.54
CA TYR A 118 -8.54 -7.71 2.33
C TYR A 118 -7.79 -6.48 1.83
N ARG A 119 -7.37 -5.57 2.72
CA ARG A 119 -6.54 -4.41 2.36
C ARG A 119 -5.26 -4.82 1.65
N LEU A 120 -4.60 -5.89 2.11
CA LEU A 120 -3.43 -6.43 1.44
C LEU A 120 -3.75 -6.86 0.01
N TYR A 121 -4.75 -7.72 -0.20
CA TYR A 121 -5.07 -8.21 -1.55
C TYR A 121 -5.45 -7.09 -2.51
N ILE A 122 -6.26 -6.14 -2.05
CA ILE A 122 -6.69 -5.03 -2.89
C ILE A 122 -5.49 -4.13 -3.22
N SER A 123 -4.63 -3.81 -2.25
CA SER A 123 -3.43 -3.01 -2.50
C SER A 123 -2.46 -3.66 -3.49
N LEU A 124 -2.34 -4.99 -3.45
CA LEU A 124 -1.56 -5.74 -4.44
C LEU A 124 -2.19 -5.69 -5.83
N GLY A 125 -3.52 -5.77 -5.93
CA GLY A 125 -4.23 -5.60 -7.20
C GLY A 125 -4.02 -4.22 -7.82
N VAL A 126 -4.06 -3.16 -7.00
CA VAL A 126 -3.78 -1.79 -7.45
C VAL A 126 -2.31 -1.64 -7.86
N LEU A 127 -1.37 -2.22 -7.11
CA LEU A 127 0.05 -2.24 -7.50
C LEU A 127 0.26 -2.91 -8.85
N ALA A 128 -0.39 -4.04 -9.11
CA ALA A 128 -0.31 -4.72 -10.40
C ALA A 128 -0.84 -3.82 -11.54
N ALA A 129 -1.97 -3.14 -11.33
CA ALA A 129 -2.52 -2.20 -12.32
C ALA A 129 -1.57 -1.03 -12.60
N LEU A 130 -0.91 -0.48 -11.56
CA LEU A 130 0.07 0.58 -11.71
C LEU A 130 1.34 0.12 -12.44
N PHE A 131 1.83 -1.09 -12.17
CA PHE A 131 2.96 -1.69 -12.88
C PHE A 131 2.66 -1.84 -14.37
N ILE A 132 1.47 -2.35 -14.70
CA ILE A 132 1.02 -2.50 -16.09
C ILE A 132 0.90 -1.12 -16.76
N ALA A 133 0.27 -0.15 -16.10
CA ALA A 133 0.14 1.21 -16.63
C ALA A 133 1.51 1.86 -16.87
N ALA A 134 2.45 1.73 -15.94
CA ALA A 134 3.81 2.23 -16.08
C ALA A 134 4.53 1.57 -17.27
N LYS A 135 4.42 0.24 -17.41
CA LYS A 135 5.01 -0.50 -18.53
C LYS A 135 4.46 -0.10 -19.90
N ILE A 136 3.17 0.19 -19.98
CA ILE A 136 2.54 0.66 -21.24
C ILE A 136 3.01 2.07 -21.59
N LEU A 137 3.21 2.92 -20.58
CA LEU A 137 3.52 4.34 -20.77
C LEU A 137 5.00 4.61 -21.01
N VAL A 138 5.87 3.86 -20.34
CA VAL A 138 7.33 4.01 -20.41
C VAL A 138 7.86 3.44 -21.72
N THR A 139 8.64 4.25 -22.42
CA THR A 139 9.41 3.82 -23.60
C THR A 139 10.91 3.77 -23.30
N PRO A 140 11.72 3.04 -24.09
CA PRO A 140 13.18 2.97 -23.90
C PRO A 140 13.89 4.32 -23.94
N ASP A 141 13.31 5.32 -24.59
CA ASP A 141 13.88 6.67 -24.68
C ASP A 141 13.73 7.47 -23.37
N MET A 142 12.98 6.95 -22.39
CA MET A 142 12.69 7.61 -21.10
C MET A 142 13.63 7.19 -19.97
N VAL A 143 14.74 6.51 -20.26
CA VAL A 143 15.66 5.97 -19.24
C VAL A 143 16.17 7.07 -18.31
N ASP A 144 16.60 8.22 -18.85
CA ASP A 144 17.13 9.32 -18.03
C ASP A 144 16.08 9.86 -17.03
N VAL A 145 14.83 10.02 -17.48
CA VAL A 145 13.71 10.45 -16.64
C VAL A 145 13.43 9.44 -15.53
N ILE A 146 13.47 8.14 -15.84
CA ILE A 146 13.24 7.08 -14.86
C ILE A 146 14.36 7.04 -13.83
N VAL A 147 15.61 7.16 -14.27
CA VAL A 147 16.77 7.20 -13.38
C VAL A 147 16.64 8.37 -12.40
N GLU A 148 16.32 9.57 -12.88
CA GLU A 148 16.12 10.75 -12.03
C GLU A 148 14.99 10.55 -11.00
N ILE A 149 13.85 9.97 -11.43
CA ILE A 149 12.72 9.65 -10.54
C ILE A 149 13.15 8.63 -9.48
N VAL A 150 13.83 7.56 -9.89
CA VAL A 150 14.25 6.48 -9.00
C VAL A 150 15.27 7.00 -7.99
N GLU A 151 16.28 7.75 -8.42
CA GLU A 151 17.27 8.36 -7.54
C GLU A 151 16.61 9.27 -6.50
N THR A 152 15.72 10.15 -6.95
CA THR A 152 14.98 11.05 -6.06
C THR A 152 14.16 10.28 -5.02
N LEU A 153 13.45 9.24 -5.44
CA LEU A 153 12.68 8.39 -4.53
C LEU A 153 13.57 7.61 -3.56
N PHE A 154 14.73 7.13 -4.01
CA PHE A 154 15.69 6.42 -3.18
C PHE A 154 16.26 7.32 -2.08
N ILE A 155 16.64 8.55 -2.42
CA ILE A 155 17.11 9.55 -1.45
C ILE A 155 16.05 9.79 -0.38
N ILE A 156 14.79 10.05 -0.79
CA ILE A 156 13.68 10.29 0.14
C ILE A 156 13.45 9.05 1.03
N LEU A 157 13.38 7.85 0.44
CA LEU A 157 13.15 6.61 1.19
C LEU A 157 14.32 6.29 2.13
N PHE A 158 15.55 6.67 1.77
CA PHE A 158 16.71 6.53 2.63
C PHE A 158 16.55 7.38 3.90
N PHE A 159 16.17 8.66 3.76
CA PHE A 159 15.86 9.51 4.91
C PHE A 159 14.73 8.94 5.77
N VAL A 160 13.64 8.47 5.16
CA VAL A 160 12.54 7.80 5.88
C VAL A 160 13.02 6.55 6.61
N THR A 161 13.94 5.78 6.02
CA THR A 161 14.55 4.59 6.65
C THR A 161 15.33 4.97 7.89
N ILE A 162 16.15 6.02 7.85
CA ILE A 162 16.88 6.53 9.02
C ILE A 162 15.90 6.93 10.13
N VAL A 163 14.86 7.70 9.81
CA VAL A 163 13.85 8.11 10.79
C VAL A 163 13.17 6.91 11.44
N PHE A 164 12.78 5.90 10.64
CA PHE A 164 12.12 4.70 11.16
C PHE A 164 13.06 3.85 12.00
N PHE A 165 14.34 3.80 11.64
CA PHE A 165 15.37 3.12 12.41
C PHE A 165 15.59 3.77 13.77
N VAL A 166 15.65 5.10 13.83
CA VAL A 166 15.71 5.85 15.10
C VAL A 166 14.49 5.54 15.97
N ILE A 167 13.29 5.51 15.39
CA ILE A 167 12.06 5.14 16.11
C ILE A 167 12.16 3.71 16.67
N ASP A 168 12.62 2.75 15.86
CA ASP A 168 12.79 1.37 16.29
C ASP A 168 13.79 1.26 17.46
N ILE A 169 14.91 2.00 17.44
CA ILE A 169 15.87 2.08 18.55
C ILE A 169 15.20 2.64 19.81
N VAL A 170 14.48 3.76 19.71
CA VAL A 170 13.79 4.37 20.86
C VAL A 170 12.76 3.42 21.46
N LEU A 171 12.00 2.70 20.62
CA LEU A 171 11.04 1.69 21.07
C LEU A 171 11.73 0.49 21.71
N TRP A 172 12.88 0.08 21.18
CA TRP A 172 13.67 -1.01 21.75
C TRP A 172 14.19 -0.66 23.14
N ILE A 173 14.74 0.54 23.33
CA ILE A 173 15.19 1.03 24.65
C ILE A 173 14.03 1.11 25.63
N LYS A 174 12.87 1.67 25.20
CA LYS A 174 11.71 1.87 26.10
C LYS A 174 10.94 0.60 26.45
N ARG A 175 10.85 -0.37 25.54
CA ARG A 175 9.94 -1.53 25.65
C ARG A 175 10.64 -2.88 25.57
N GLY A 176 11.97 -2.90 25.42
CA GLY A 176 12.78 -4.12 25.24
C GLY A 176 12.45 -4.89 23.96
N LYS A 177 11.68 -4.31 23.04
CA LYS A 177 11.19 -4.96 21.82
C LYS A 177 11.44 -4.07 20.62
N PHE A 178 12.13 -4.63 19.62
CA PHE A 178 12.33 -3.98 18.34
C PHE A 178 11.03 -4.08 17.53
N ALA A 179 10.51 -2.95 17.04
CA ALA A 179 9.21 -2.92 16.34
C ALA A 179 9.33 -3.24 14.84
N PHE A 180 10.54 -3.25 14.29
CA PHE A 180 10.86 -3.51 12.88
C PHE A 180 10.05 -2.62 11.94
N ILE A 181 9.78 -1.38 12.33
CA ILE A 181 9.06 -0.40 11.50
C ILE A 181 9.91 -0.05 10.27
N THR A 182 11.23 -0.09 10.39
CA THR A 182 12.22 0.13 9.34
C THR A 182 12.04 -0.78 8.12
N ILE A 183 11.39 -1.94 8.26
CA ILE A 183 11.17 -2.84 7.12
C ILE A 183 10.23 -2.24 6.06
N LYS A 184 9.39 -1.28 6.44
CA LYS A 184 8.41 -0.67 5.54
C LYS A 184 9.09 0.10 4.39
N PRO A 185 9.93 1.12 4.64
CA PRO A 185 10.61 1.82 3.55
C PRO A 185 11.57 0.92 2.76
N LEU A 186 12.22 -0.06 3.41
CA LEU A 186 13.05 -1.05 2.72
C LEU A 186 12.25 -1.90 1.74
N PHE A 187 11.04 -2.32 2.12
CA PHE A 187 10.12 -3.01 1.22
C PHE A 187 9.76 -2.15 0.00
N ILE A 188 9.56 -0.84 0.18
CA ILE A 188 9.30 0.07 -0.94
C ILE A 188 10.49 0.17 -1.88
N MET A 189 11.72 0.28 -1.35
CA MET A 189 12.92 0.29 -2.18
C MET A 189 13.02 -0.97 -3.04
N ALA A 190 12.83 -2.15 -2.43
CA ALA A 190 12.81 -3.41 -3.16
C ALA A 190 11.72 -3.44 -4.25
N LEU A 191 10.56 -2.85 -3.96
CA LEU A 191 9.44 -2.78 -4.89
C LEU A 191 9.70 -1.81 -6.06
N ILE A 192 10.43 -0.71 -5.83
CA ILE A 192 10.89 0.18 -6.91
C ILE A 192 11.92 -0.54 -7.78
N ILE A 193 12.88 -1.27 -7.20
CA ILE A 193 13.84 -2.07 -7.97
C ILE A 193 13.10 -3.08 -8.87
N LEU A 194 12.10 -3.76 -8.31
CA LEU A 194 11.26 -4.69 -9.06
C LEU A 194 10.49 -3.99 -10.20
N LEU A 195 9.98 -2.77 -9.96
CA LEU A 195 9.33 -1.98 -11.00
C LEU A 195 10.30 -1.65 -12.13
N VAL A 196 11.47 -1.12 -11.82
CA VAL A 196 12.50 -0.76 -12.82
C VAL A 196 12.90 -1.98 -13.65
N TRP A 197 13.07 -3.15 -13.02
CA TRP A 197 13.37 -4.39 -13.73
C TRP A 197 12.24 -4.88 -14.64
N PHE A 198 10.99 -4.47 -14.38
CA PHE A 198 9.81 -4.84 -15.15
C PHE A 198 9.56 -3.92 -16.36
N LEU A 199 10.11 -2.70 -16.33
CA LEU A 199 10.04 -1.72 -17.41
C LEU A 199 10.91 -2.15 -18.62
N PRO A 200 10.61 -1.64 -19.83
CA PRO A 200 11.34 -1.99 -21.05
C PRO A 200 12.77 -1.45 -21.10
#